data_AF-A0A2A5A429-F1
#
_entry.id   AF-A0A2A5A429-F1
#
_cell.length_a   1.000
_cell.length_b   1.000
_cell.length_c   1.000
_cell.angle_alpha   90.00
_cell.angle_beta   90.00
_cell.angle_gamma   90.00
#
_symmetry.space_group_name_H-M   'P 1'
#
loop_
_entity.id
_entity.type
_entity.pdbx_description
1 polymer ?
#
loop_
_entity_poly.entity_id
_entity_poly.type
_entity_poly.pdbx_seq_one_letter_code
_entity_poly.pdbx_strand_id
1 'polypeptide(L)'
;MTSLDTRSQLALFPELDDRPSLPSITTLPEFDRAMDNLIKMSDLGAFISVNIHGMEKTFSIHTRELEIPDDFLKEEFIDGASPTFHLFPPEIRSQLKKLMYEITGFFNRKNSFKSPFGYFLYRPYFRIWTKFVEGRKEHVEAFLEDSQRGWTYGQHFRHMFEQGYSYLQEAADDTAPWEFLDSALLQDIRETRRLLKENPQTHHTLDKTTPDYPIKAVALKTLRIPTELEGYMRQFNIHFAFKSIHLDYLKGGDIRTVEDVKRLSEKMGEEL
;
A
#
# COMPACT_ATOMS: atom_id res chain seq x y z
N MET A 1 1.05 35.75 -11.42
CA MET A 1 -0.20 35.06 -11.01
C MET A 1 -0.55 34.09 -12.12
N THR A 2 -0.11 32.86 -11.95
CA THR A 2 -0.21 31.75 -12.89
C THR A 2 -1.59 31.11 -12.73
N SER A 3 -2.44 31.25 -13.75
CA SER A 3 -3.73 30.56 -13.82
C SER A 3 -3.47 29.07 -14.02
N LEU A 4 -3.67 28.30 -12.94
CA LEU A 4 -3.76 26.85 -13.02
C LEU A 4 -4.89 26.44 -13.97
N ASP A 5 -4.60 25.43 -14.78
CA ASP A 5 -5.51 24.65 -15.60
C ASP A 5 -6.81 24.29 -14.86
N THR A 6 -7.91 24.93 -15.22
CA THR A 6 -9.29 24.52 -14.89
C THR A 6 -9.93 23.69 -16.02
N ARG A 7 -9.13 22.99 -16.84
CA ARG A 7 -9.61 22.19 -17.99
C ARG A 7 -10.37 20.90 -17.64
N SER A 8 -10.70 20.66 -16.37
CA SER A 8 -11.34 19.41 -15.93
C SER A 8 -12.45 19.59 -14.88
N GLN A 9 -12.92 20.81 -14.65
CA GLN A 9 -14.11 21.04 -13.82
C GLN A 9 -15.30 21.45 -14.68
N LEU A 10 -16.33 20.61 -14.63
CA LEU A 10 -17.65 20.85 -15.21
C LEU A 10 -18.28 22.10 -14.59
N ALA A 11 -18.52 23.13 -15.40
CA ALA A 11 -19.38 24.24 -15.00
C ALA A 11 -20.83 23.73 -14.95
N LEU A 12 -21.43 23.70 -13.77
CA LEU A 12 -22.83 23.30 -13.56
C LEU A 12 -23.84 24.29 -14.16
N PHE A 13 -23.39 25.50 -14.53
CA PHE A 13 -24.20 26.60 -15.06
C PHE A 13 -23.47 27.31 -16.22
N PRO A 14 -23.44 26.71 -17.42
CA PRO A 14 -22.75 27.27 -18.59
C PRO A 14 -23.29 28.64 -19.03
N GLU A 15 -24.50 29.01 -18.61
CA GLU A 15 -25.11 30.33 -18.82
C GLU A 15 -24.45 31.49 -18.05
N LEU A 16 -23.53 31.21 -17.13
CA LEU A 16 -22.82 32.23 -16.33
C LEU A 16 -21.44 32.61 -16.88
N ASP A 17 -20.99 31.99 -17.98
CA ASP A 17 -19.63 32.15 -18.51
C ASP A 17 -19.66 32.77 -19.93
N ASP A 18 -19.09 33.96 -20.10
CA ASP A 18 -19.12 34.77 -21.34
C ASP A 18 -18.18 34.23 -22.46
N ARG A 19 -17.76 32.96 -22.40
CA ARG A 19 -16.82 32.35 -23.37
C ARG A 19 -17.43 31.13 -24.08
N PRO A 20 -17.65 31.19 -25.41
CA PRO A 20 -18.35 30.15 -26.15
C PRO A 20 -17.48 28.92 -26.51
N SER A 21 -16.55 28.51 -25.64
CA SER A 21 -15.63 27.39 -25.96
C SER A 21 -15.56 26.28 -24.90
N LEU A 22 -16.51 26.22 -23.97
CA LEU A 22 -16.67 25.04 -23.12
C LEU A 22 -17.62 24.06 -23.82
N PRO A 23 -17.22 22.81 -24.09
CA PRO A 23 -18.12 21.83 -24.68
C PRO A 23 -19.24 21.54 -23.67
N SER A 24 -20.44 22.03 -24.00
CA SER A 24 -21.66 21.80 -23.23
C SER A 24 -21.93 20.29 -23.14
N ILE A 25 -22.36 19.82 -21.96
CA ILE A 25 -23.14 18.57 -21.89
C ILE A 25 -24.34 18.74 -22.84
N THR A 26 -24.82 17.63 -23.42
CA THR A 26 -26.01 17.49 -24.27
C THR A 26 -25.84 17.72 -25.78
N THR A 27 -25.55 16.65 -26.51
CA THR A 27 -26.67 16.11 -27.28
C THR A 27 -27.24 14.96 -26.43
N LEU A 28 -28.50 15.06 -25.99
CA LEU A 28 -29.21 13.99 -25.26
C LEU A 28 -28.93 12.59 -25.85
N PRO A 29 -28.89 12.40 -27.20
CA PRO A 29 -28.58 11.11 -27.81
C PRO A 29 -27.20 10.52 -27.46
N GLU A 30 -26.15 11.33 -27.32
CA GLU A 30 -24.81 10.84 -26.99
C GLU A 30 -24.72 10.39 -25.53
N PHE A 31 -25.39 11.11 -24.63
CA PHE A 31 -25.48 10.74 -23.22
C PHE A 31 -26.30 9.46 -23.05
N ASP A 32 -27.47 9.37 -23.69
CA ASP A 32 -28.33 8.19 -23.66
C ASP A 32 -27.58 6.97 -24.20
N ARG A 33 -26.85 7.13 -25.31
CA ARG A 33 -26.00 6.06 -25.87
C ARG A 33 -24.88 5.64 -24.92
N ALA A 34 -24.19 6.60 -24.30
CA ALA A 34 -23.13 6.30 -23.34
C ALA A 34 -23.69 5.55 -22.12
N MET A 35 -24.89 5.91 -21.66
CA MET A 35 -25.58 5.24 -20.58
C MET A 35 -26.00 3.81 -20.97
N ASP A 36 -26.60 3.63 -22.15
CA ASP A 36 -26.94 2.32 -22.69
C ASP A 36 -25.69 1.42 -22.81
N ASN A 37 -24.59 1.97 -23.29
CA ASN A 37 -23.31 1.26 -23.38
C ASN A 37 -22.76 0.92 -21.99
N LEU A 38 -22.92 1.79 -21.00
CA LEU A 38 -22.53 1.51 -19.61
C LEU A 38 -23.35 0.35 -19.04
N ILE A 39 -24.67 0.36 -19.26
CA ILE A 39 -25.57 -0.72 -18.81
C ILE A 39 -25.17 -2.05 -19.46
N LYS A 40 -25.04 -2.07 -20.80
CA LYS A 40 -24.62 -3.28 -21.54
C LYS A 40 -23.25 -3.77 -21.08
N MET A 41 -22.29 -2.87 -20.87
CA MET A 41 -20.98 -3.24 -20.34
C MET A 41 -21.09 -3.83 -18.93
N SER A 42 -21.93 -3.26 -18.07
CA SER A 42 -22.17 -3.76 -16.72
C SER A 42 -22.78 -5.17 -16.72
N ASP A 43 -23.57 -5.52 -17.74
CA ASP A 43 -24.11 -6.87 -17.95
C ASP A 43 -23.04 -7.86 -18.39
N LEU A 44 -22.01 -7.40 -19.08
CA LEU A 44 -20.86 -8.21 -19.47
C LEU A 44 -19.85 -8.40 -18.32
N GLY A 45 -19.64 -7.38 -17.49
CA GLY A 45 -18.65 -7.42 -16.42
C GLY A 45 -18.29 -6.05 -15.87
N ALA A 46 -17.13 -5.97 -15.19
CA ALA A 46 -16.62 -4.74 -14.63
C ALA A 46 -15.11 -4.74 -14.51
N PHE A 47 -14.52 -3.55 -14.56
CA PHE A 47 -13.10 -3.36 -14.27
C PHE A 47 -12.85 -3.54 -12.78
N ILE A 48 -11.84 -4.33 -12.44
CA ILE A 48 -11.43 -4.62 -11.08
C ILE A 48 -9.93 -4.38 -10.94
N SER A 49 -9.56 -3.63 -9.91
CA SER A 49 -8.19 -3.53 -9.43
C SER A 49 -8.07 -4.22 -8.08
N VAL A 50 -7.04 -5.04 -7.93
CA VAL A 50 -6.74 -5.77 -6.69
C VAL A 50 -5.47 -5.23 -6.10
N ASN A 51 -5.56 -4.72 -4.87
CA ASN A 51 -4.45 -4.18 -4.11
C ASN A 51 -4.39 -4.87 -2.74
N ILE A 52 -3.29 -5.54 -2.47
CA ILE A 52 -3.15 -6.28 -1.22
C ILE A 52 -2.20 -5.51 -0.31
N HIS A 53 -2.71 -5.16 0.88
CA HIS A 53 -2.05 -4.27 1.82
C HIS A 53 -1.65 -5.01 3.10
N GLY A 54 -0.62 -4.49 3.76
CA GLY A 54 -0.24 -4.92 5.11
C GLY A 54 0.57 -6.21 5.19
N MET A 55 1.02 -6.76 4.06
CA MET A 55 1.78 -8.02 4.02
C MET A 55 3.28 -7.85 4.21
N GLU A 56 3.89 -6.89 3.51
CA GLU A 56 5.29 -6.59 3.70
C GLU A 56 5.43 -5.56 4.83
N LYS A 57 6.04 -5.98 5.93
CA LYS A 57 6.43 -5.10 7.04
C LYS A 57 7.93 -5.01 7.06
N THR A 58 8.42 -3.83 6.73
CA THR A 58 9.83 -3.50 6.69
C THR A 58 10.04 -2.13 7.29
N PHE A 59 11.27 -1.87 7.70
CA PHE A 59 11.73 -0.51 7.97
C PHE A 59 13.20 -0.39 7.61
N SER A 60 13.66 0.84 7.50
CA SER A 60 15.04 1.19 7.20
C SER A 60 15.53 2.22 8.21
N ILE A 61 16.84 2.25 8.43
CA ILE A 61 17.52 3.22 9.29
C ILE A 61 18.51 3.99 8.44
N HIS A 62 18.09 5.18 8.03
CA HIS A 62 18.96 6.12 7.35
C HIS A 62 19.39 7.20 8.35
N THR A 63 20.69 7.33 8.58
CA THR A 63 21.31 8.28 9.53
C THR A 63 20.91 9.72 9.23
N ARG A 64 20.99 10.13 7.96
CA ARG A 64 20.48 11.45 7.49
C ARG A 64 18.98 11.67 7.72
N GLU A 65 18.12 10.68 7.48
CA GLU A 65 16.67 10.82 7.78
C GLU A 65 16.40 10.98 9.28
N LEU A 66 17.28 10.44 10.11
CA LEU A 66 17.21 10.54 11.57
C LEU A 66 17.84 11.84 12.10
N GLU A 67 18.46 12.64 11.23
CA GLU A 67 19.16 13.89 11.57
C GLU A 67 20.15 13.69 12.72
N ILE A 68 20.89 12.58 12.66
CA ILE A 68 21.95 12.28 13.62
C ILE A 68 23.13 13.20 13.30
N PRO A 69 23.70 13.92 14.29
CA PRO A 69 24.92 14.70 14.11
C PRO A 69 26.09 13.83 13.61
N ASP A 70 26.85 14.34 12.64
CA ASP A 70 27.95 13.62 12.00
C ASP A 70 29.04 13.22 13.01
N ASP A 71 29.25 14.02 14.06
CA ASP A 71 30.19 13.70 15.14
C ASP A 71 29.80 12.43 15.90
N PHE A 72 28.51 12.12 16.03
CA PHE A 72 28.02 10.91 16.71
C PHE A 72 28.15 9.63 15.88
N LEU A 73 28.58 9.74 14.62
CA LEU A 73 28.66 8.63 13.67
C LEU A 73 30.09 8.37 13.24
N LYS A 74 30.42 7.09 13.05
CA LYS A 74 31.63 6.71 12.33
C LYS A 74 31.51 7.16 10.87
N GLU A 75 32.62 7.61 10.28
CA GLU A 75 32.65 8.21 8.93
C GLU A 75 31.95 7.36 7.85
N GLU A 76 32.07 6.04 7.92
CA GLU A 76 31.48 5.10 6.95
C GLU A 76 29.94 5.05 6.97
N PHE A 77 29.30 5.54 8.04
CA PHE A 77 27.85 5.52 8.23
C PHE A 77 27.16 6.88 7.99
N ILE A 78 27.91 7.97 7.82
CA ILE A 78 27.36 9.31 7.55
C ILE A 78 26.55 9.29 6.24
N ASP A 79 27.13 8.67 5.20
CA ASP A 79 26.53 8.54 3.85
C ASP A 79 26.34 7.08 3.42
N GLY A 80 26.38 6.17 4.39
CA GLY A 80 26.23 4.74 4.16
C GLY A 80 24.85 4.37 3.59
N ALA A 81 24.81 3.29 2.80
CA ALA A 81 23.56 2.73 2.32
C ALA A 81 22.72 2.20 3.48
N SER A 82 21.49 2.69 3.63
CA SER A 82 20.59 2.21 4.67
C SER A 82 20.16 0.76 4.40
N PRO A 83 20.40 -0.19 5.33
CA PRO A 83 19.82 -1.51 5.23
C PRO A 83 18.29 -1.45 5.35
N THR A 84 17.62 -2.45 4.76
CA THR A 84 16.18 -2.69 4.95
C THR A 84 16.00 -3.94 5.79
N PHE A 85 15.32 -3.78 6.92
CA PHE A 85 15.01 -4.87 7.85
C PHE A 85 13.62 -5.40 7.58
N HIS A 86 13.46 -6.72 7.66
CA HIS A 86 12.21 -7.39 7.34
C HIS A 86 11.66 -8.11 8.57
N LEU A 87 10.36 -7.97 8.81
CA LEU A 87 9.69 -8.63 9.92
C LEU A 87 9.84 -10.15 9.83
N PHE A 88 9.55 -10.71 8.67
CA PHE A 88 9.60 -12.15 8.44
C PHE A 88 10.88 -12.58 7.73
N PRO A 89 11.39 -13.79 8.03
CA PRO A 89 12.51 -14.38 7.32
C PRO A 89 12.14 -14.72 5.85
N PRO A 90 13.13 -14.96 4.98
CA PRO A 90 12.91 -15.23 3.55
C PRO A 90 11.87 -16.31 3.24
N GLU A 91 11.81 -17.37 4.04
CA GLU A 91 10.95 -18.53 3.84
C GLU A 91 9.48 -18.14 3.97
N ILE A 92 9.12 -17.45 5.05
CA ILE A 92 7.76 -16.97 5.30
C ILE A 92 7.38 -15.93 4.25
N ARG A 93 8.26 -14.97 3.95
CA ARG A 93 8.01 -13.97 2.90
C ARG A 93 7.74 -14.63 1.54
N SER A 94 8.49 -15.67 1.19
CA SER A 94 8.30 -16.42 -0.05
C SER A 94 6.94 -17.11 -0.08
N GLN A 95 6.52 -17.75 1.01
CA GLN A 95 5.20 -18.39 1.08
C GLN A 95 4.07 -17.36 1.01
N LEU A 96 4.19 -16.24 1.72
CA LEU A 96 3.25 -15.14 1.61
C LEU A 96 3.17 -14.62 0.17
N LYS A 97 4.29 -14.42 -0.52
CA LYS A 97 4.32 -14.01 -1.94
C LYS A 97 3.62 -15.02 -2.86
N LYS A 98 3.74 -16.33 -2.61
CA LYS A 98 3.04 -17.35 -3.38
C LYS A 98 1.52 -17.27 -3.19
N LEU A 99 1.06 -17.15 -1.94
CA LEU A 99 -0.37 -16.98 -1.63
C LEU A 99 -0.96 -15.75 -2.33
N MET A 100 -0.15 -14.70 -2.46
CA MET A 100 -0.52 -13.46 -3.15
C MET A 100 -0.62 -13.65 -4.66
N TYR A 101 0.36 -14.36 -5.24
CA TYR A 101 0.35 -14.70 -6.65
C TYR A 101 -0.90 -15.51 -7.01
N GLU A 102 -1.32 -16.43 -6.14
CA GLU A 102 -2.54 -17.21 -6.33
C GLU A 102 -3.81 -16.33 -6.38
N ILE A 103 -3.85 -15.20 -5.65
CA ILE A 103 -4.96 -14.25 -5.74
C ILE A 103 -5.04 -13.66 -7.15
N THR A 104 -3.91 -13.20 -7.68
CA THR A 104 -3.85 -12.68 -9.05
C THR A 104 -4.07 -13.76 -10.11
N GLY A 105 -3.72 -15.01 -9.81
CA GLY A 105 -3.93 -16.18 -10.65
C GLY A 105 -5.40 -16.55 -10.85
N PHE A 106 -6.32 -15.98 -10.05
CA PHE A 106 -7.74 -16.06 -10.33
C PHE A 106 -8.06 -15.52 -11.73
N PHE A 107 -7.46 -14.41 -12.11
CA PHE A 107 -7.73 -13.75 -13.39
C PHE A 107 -7.02 -14.47 -14.53
N ASN A 108 -7.81 -15.15 -15.35
CA ASN A 108 -7.35 -15.89 -16.51
C ASN A 108 -8.29 -15.68 -17.70
N ARG A 109 -7.89 -16.18 -18.87
CA ARG A 109 -8.62 -15.98 -20.13
C ARG A 109 -10.09 -16.44 -20.11
N LYS A 110 -10.47 -17.34 -19.20
CA LYS A 110 -11.86 -17.84 -19.10
C LYS A 110 -12.79 -16.87 -18.36
N ASN A 111 -12.26 -16.13 -17.39
CA ASN A 111 -13.08 -15.30 -16.50
C ASN A 111 -12.78 -13.81 -16.60
N SER A 112 -11.70 -13.42 -17.28
CA SER A 112 -11.30 -12.02 -17.38
C SER A 112 -10.37 -11.76 -18.57
N PHE A 113 -10.16 -10.48 -18.86
CA PHE A 113 -9.03 -10.01 -19.66
C PHE A 113 -8.25 -8.92 -18.92
N LYS A 114 -6.98 -8.74 -19.26
CA LYS A 114 -6.12 -7.72 -18.68
C LYS A 114 -6.42 -6.36 -19.31
N SER A 115 -6.48 -5.33 -18.48
CA SER A 115 -6.71 -3.93 -18.89
C SER A 115 -5.61 -3.03 -18.32
N PRO A 116 -5.44 -1.80 -18.83
CA PRO A 116 -4.57 -0.79 -18.21
C PRO A 116 -4.93 -0.51 -16.75
N PHE A 117 -6.19 -0.74 -16.37
CA PHE A 117 -6.71 -0.47 -15.04
C PHE A 117 -6.62 -1.66 -14.07
N GLY A 118 -6.10 -2.81 -14.51
CA GLY A 118 -6.10 -4.08 -13.78
C GLY A 118 -6.68 -5.19 -14.63
N TYR A 119 -7.88 -5.66 -14.29
CA TYR A 119 -8.59 -6.70 -15.04
C TYR A 119 -10.02 -6.29 -15.34
N PHE A 120 -10.60 -6.80 -16.42
CA PHE A 120 -12.05 -6.79 -16.60
C PHE A 120 -12.58 -8.18 -16.26
N LEU A 121 -13.35 -8.28 -15.19
CA LEU A 121 -13.94 -9.52 -14.71
C LEU A 121 -15.31 -9.71 -15.34
N TYR A 122 -15.59 -10.90 -15.88
CA TYR A 122 -16.91 -11.19 -16.45
C TYR A 122 -17.96 -11.36 -15.36
N ARG A 123 -19.17 -10.83 -15.61
CA ARG A 123 -20.27 -10.80 -14.63
C ARG A 123 -20.61 -12.16 -14.00
N PRO A 124 -20.61 -13.30 -14.72
CA PRO A 124 -20.88 -14.60 -14.10
C PRO A 124 -19.91 -14.98 -12.98
N TYR A 125 -18.72 -14.39 -12.96
CA TYR A 125 -17.67 -14.71 -12.00
C TYR A 125 -17.63 -13.76 -10.78
N PHE A 126 -18.50 -12.75 -10.68
CA PHE A 126 -18.50 -11.81 -9.55
C PHE A 126 -18.68 -12.51 -8.21
N ARG A 127 -19.68 -13.39 -8.11
CA ARG A 127 -19.94 -14.14 -6.87
C ARG A 127 -18.81 -15.12 -6.54
N ILE A 128 -18.20 -15.70 -7.58
CA ILE A 128 -17.07 -16.62 -7.42
C ILE A 128 -15.85 -15.85 -6.91
N TRP A 129 -15.60 -14.66 -7.46
CA TRP A 129 -14.52 -13.77 -7.03
C TRP A 129 -14.66 -13.38 -5.56
N THR A 130 -15.84 -12.91 -5.12
CA THR A 130 -16.05 -12.53 -3.72
C THR A 130 -15.76 -13.68 -2.76
N LYS A 131 -16.31 -14.87 -3.04
CA LYS A 131 -16.05 -16.08 -2.23
C LYS A 131 -14.58 -16.51 -2.27
N PHE A 132 -13.95 -16.38 -3.44
CA PHE A 132 -12.55 -16.73 -3.61
C PHE A 132 -11.65 -15.82 -2.76
N VAL A 133 -11.86 -14.50 -2.78
CA VAL A 133 -11.09 -13.55 -1.96
C VAL A 133 -11.26 -13.84 -0.47
N GLU A 134 -12.48 -14.10 -0.02
CA GLU A 134 -12.77 -14.42 1.37
C GLU A 134 -12.05 -15.71 1.82
N GLY A 135 -12.16 -16.79 1.05
CA GLY A 135 -11.43 -18.03 1.33
C GLY A 135 -9.90 -17.87 1.24
N ARG A 136 -9.40 -16.95 0.40
CA ARG A 136 -7.97 -16.63 0.35
C ARG A 136 -7.51 -15.86 1.58
N LYS A 137 -8.33 -14.96 2.09
CA LYS A 137 -8.05 -14.26 3.34
C LYS A 137 -7.96 -15.26 4.50
N GLU A 138 -8.94 -16.14 4.63
CA GLU A 138 -8.96 -17.20 5.64
C GLU A 138 -7.73 -18.12 5.53
N HIS A 139 -7.32 -18.49 4.32
CA HIS A 139 -6.13 -19.32 4.11
C HIS A 139 -4.84 -18.60 4.54
N VAL A 140 -4.69 -17.30 4.22
CA VAL A 140 -3.54 -16.52 4.69
C VAL A 140 -3.54 -16.40 6.21
N GLU A 141 -4.70 -16.14 6.81
CA GLU A 141 -4.86 -16.08 8.26
C GLU A 141 -4.50 -17.41 8.92
N ALA A 142 -5.02 -18.54 8.42
CA ALA A 142 -4.68 -19.87 8.93
C ALA A 142 -3.18 -20.20 8.79
N PHE A 143 -2.55 -19.84 7.66
CA PHE A 143 -1.11 -20.01 7.48
C PHE A 143 -0.29 -19.20 8.50
N LEU A 144 -0.68 -17.94 8.73
CA LEU A 144 -0.02 -17.07 9.69
C LEU A 144 -0.25 -17.55 11.12
N GLU A 145 -1.47 -17.95 11.46
CA GLU A 145 -1.79 -18.56 12.74
C GLU A 145 -0.93 -19.79 12.95
N ASP A 146 -0.88 -20.76 12.03
CA ASP A 146 -0.09 -21.98 12.15
C ASP A 146 1.42 -21.72 12.25
N SER A 147 1.96 -20.87 11.39
CA SER A 147 3.41 -20.63 11.31
C SER A 147 3.93 -19.68 12.39
N GLN A 148 3.07 -18.78 12.90
CA GLN A 148 3.46 -17.71 13.83
C GLN A 148 2.84 -17.87 15.23
N ARG A 149 2.44 -19.08 15.62
CA ARG A 149 1.81 -19.37 16.93
C ARG A 149 2.65 -18.91 18.12
N GLY A 150 1.95 -18.53 19.20
CA GLY A 150 2.56 -18.23 20.49
C GLY A 150 3.55 -17.08 20.39
N TRP A 151 4.79 -17.32 20.80
CA TRP A 151 5.84 -16.30 20.84
C TRP A 151 6.56 -16.06 19.51
N THR A 152 6.30 -16.87 18.47
CA THR A 152 7.12 -16.90 17.25
C THR A 152 7.05 -15.57 16.49
N TYR A 153 5.85 -15.00 16.34
CA TYR A 153 5.71 -13.66 15.78
C TYR A 153 6.50 -12.61 16.57
N GLY A 154 6.42 -12.66 17.90
CA GLY A 154 7.11 -11.73 18.79
C GLY A 154 8.64 -11.84 18.67
N GLN A 155 9.16 -13.05 18.46
CA GLN A 155 10.58 -13.29 18.19
C GLN A 155 11.02 -12.69 16.85
N HIS A 156 10.21 -12.84 15.80
CA HIS A 156 10.48 -12.21 14.50
C HIS A 156 10.48 -10.67 14.59
N PHE A 157 9.48 -10.11 15.27
CA PHE A 157 9.43 -8.68 15.53
C PHE A 157 10.65 -8.20 16.31
N ARG A 158 11.01 -8.91 17.39
CA ARG A 158 12.17 -8.58 18.23
C ARG A 158 13.46 -8.67 17.44
N HIS A 159 13.65 -9.74 16.68
CA HIS A 159 14.84 -9.92 15.84
C HIS A 159 15.00 -8.77 14.84
N MET A 160 13.92 -8.42 14.13
CA MET A 160 13.94 -7.29 13.20
C MET A 160 14.24 -5.96 13.91
N PHE A 161 13.72 -5.75 15.11
CA PHE A 161 14.04 -4.57 15.93
C PHE A 161 15.52 -4.55 16.34
N GLU A 162 16.04 -5.66 16.84
CA GLU A 162 17.44 -5.83 17.24
C GLU A 162 18.39 -5.58 16.08
N GLN A 163 18.07 -6.04 14.87
CA GLN A 163 18.88 -5.74 13.68
C GLN A 163 19.04 -4.22 13.44
N GLY A 164 17.94 -3.47 13.58
CA GLY A 164 18.00 -2.01 13.47
C GLY A 164 18.74 -1.36 14.64
N TYR A 165 18.56 -1.88 15.85
CA TYR A 165 19.23 -1.38 17.04
C TYR A 165 20.75 -1.61 17.00
N SER A 166 21.18 -2.81 16.62
CA SER A 166 22.59 -3.17 16.41
C SER A 166 23.22 -2.37 15.28
N TYR A 167 22.47 -2.04 14.21
CA TYR A 167 22.99 -1.16 13.17
C TYR A 167 23.33 0.24 13.71
N LEU A 168 22.49 0.82 14.58
CA LEU A 168 22.83 2.09 15.26
C LEU A 168 24.02 1.94 16.21
N GLN A 169 24.16 0.78 16.85
CA GLN A 169 25.31 0.48 17.72
C GLN A 169 26.62 0.39 16.93
N GLU A 170 26.59 -0.24 15.76
CA GLU A 170 27.73 -0.31 14.85
C GLU A 170 28.09 1.08 14.30
N ALA A 171 27.08 1.89 13.98
CA ALA A 171 27.26 3.23 13.43
C ALA A 171 27.75 4.28 14.46
N ALA A 172 27.50 4.06 15.75
CA ALA A 172 27.85 5.00 16.82
C ALA A 172 29.36 5.19 16.94
N ASP A 173 29.78 6.46 17.01
CA ASP A 173 31.13 6.86 17.40
C ASP A 173 31.26 6.97 18.93
N ASP A 174 32.49 6.97 19.45
CA ASP A 174 32.76 7.10 20.90
C ASP A 174 32.28 8.43 21.49
N THR A 175 32.06 9.45 20.66
CA THR A 175 31.49 10.75 21.09
C THR A 175 29.97 10.72 21.29
N ALA A 176 29.28 9.71 20.75
CA ALA A 176 27.82 9.60 20.88
C ALA A 176 27.45 9.29 22.35
N PRO A 177 26.54 10.05 22.98
CA PRO A 177 26.19 9.87 24.39
C PRO A 177 25.19 8.71 24.60
N TRP A 178 25.21 7.70 23.73
CA TRP A 178 24.19 6.66 23.64
C TRP A 178 24.52 5.43 24.48
N GLU A 179 23.50 4.86 25.10
CA GLU A 179 23.60 3.60 25.84
C GLU A 179 22.89 2.47 25.10
N PHE A 180 23.59 1.36 24.95
CA PHE A 180 23.08 0.17 24.29
C PHE A 180 22.77 -0.94 25.30
N LEU A 181 21.55 -1.45 25.25
CA LEU A 181 21.14 -2.62 26.02
C LEU A 181 21.75 -3.89 25.40
N ASP A 182 22.23 -4.82 26.23
CA ASP A 182 22.73 -6.12 25.78
C ASP A 182 21.69 -6.92 24.96
N SER A 183 20.41 -6.76 25.31
CA SER A 183 19.29 -7.40 24.64
C SER A 183 18.00 -6.65 24.91
N ALA A 184 17.42 -6.00 23.90
CA ALA A 184 16.13 -5.33 24.01
C ALA A 184 14.99 -6.36 24.11
N LEU A 185 14.36 -6.47 25.28
CA LEU A 185 13.21 -7.35 25.45
C LEU A 185 11.97 -6.73 24.79
N LEU A 186 11.02 -7.56 24.41
CA LEU A 186 9.77 -7.10 23.80
C LEU A 186 8.99 -6.15 24.75
N GLN A 187 9.12 -6.35 26.06
CA GLN A 187 8.51 -5.49 27.07
C GLN A 187 9.14 -4.09 27.07
N ASP A 188 10.46 -3.97 26.94
CA ASP A 188 11.17 -2.69 26.90
C ASP A 188 10.75 -1.88 25.66
N ILE A 189 10.61 -2.55 24.52
CA ILE A 189 10.15 -1.93 23.27
C ILE A 189 8.70 -1.44 23.42
N ARG A 190 7.83 -2.25 24.03
CA ARG A 190 6.41 -1.88 24.26
C ARG A 190 6.29 -0.69 25.20
N GLU A 191 7.08 -0.67 26.26
CA GLU A 191 7.11 0.42 27.23
C GLU A 191 7.62 1.71 26.59
N THR A 192 8.72 1.63 25.83
CA THR A 192 9.24 2.77 25.05
C THR A 192 8.17 3.32 24.09
N ARG A 193 7.46 2.43 23.37
CA ARG A 193 6.35 2.84 22.50
C ARG A 193 5.17 3.44 23.25
N ARG A 194 4.88 3.00 24.49
CA ARG A 194 3.84 3.57 25.34
C ARG A 194 4.21 5.00 25.71
N LEU A 195 5.44 5.23 26.18
CA LEU A 195 5.95 6.56 26.52
C LEU A 195 5.94 7.51 25.32
N LEU A 196 6.32 7.03 24.14
CA LEU A 196 6.26 7.82 22.89
C LEU A 196 4.83 8.14 22.43
N LYS A 197 3.82 7.40 22.87
CA LYS A 197 2.40 7.73 22.62
C LYS A 197 1.88 8.76 23.61
N GLU A 198 2.30 8.65 24.86
CA GLU A 198 1.93 9.59 25.93
C GLU A 198 2.57 10.96 25.73
N ASN A 199 3.81 10.98 25.22
CA ASN A 199 4.53 12.17 24.81
C ASN A 199 4.89 12.06 23.33
N PRO A 200 3.99 12.47 22.42
CA PRO A 200 4.20 12.35 20.98
C PRO A 200 5.48 13.04 20.53
N GLN A 201 6.47 12.23 20.13
CA GLN A 201 7.70 12.69 19.51
C GLN A 201 7.79 12.14 18.08
N THR A 202 8.47 12.89 17.23
CA THR A 202 8.85 12.49 15.87
C THR A 202 10.36 12.27 15.81
N HIS A 203 10.87 11.68 14.72
CA HIS A 203 12.32 11.54 14.53
C HIS A 203 13.05 12.91 14.58
N HIS A 204 12.42 13.97 14.06
CA HIS A 204 12.97 15.32 14.08
C HIS A 204 13.03 15.91 15.49
N THR A 205 11.99 15.71 16.29
CA THR A 205 11.89 16.28 17.65
C THR A 205 12.51 15.42 18.74
N LEU A 206 12.92 14.19 18.42
CA LEU A 206 13.62 13.32 19.36
C LEU A 206 14.99 13.94 19.66
N ASP A 207 15.38 13.99 20.93
CA ASP A 207 16.67 14.52 21.36
C ASP A 207 17.77 13.47 21.10
N LYS A 208 18.74 13.83 20.26
CA LYS A 208 19.84 12.94 19.82
C LYS A 208 20.91 12.79 20.89
N THR A 209 20.89 13.64 21.92
CA THR A 209 21.92 13.69 22.96
C THR A 209 21.57 12.83 24.19
N THR A 210 20.38 12.22 24.22
CA THR A 210 19.98 11.38 25.35
C THR A 210 20.51 9.95 25.20
N PRO A 211 20.89 9.28 26.32
CA PRO A 211 21.36 7.90 26.29
C PRO A 211 20.39 6.91 25.65
N ASP A 212 19.09 7.14 25.82
CA ASP A 212 18.02 6.28 25.28
C ASP A 212 17.57 6.66 23.86
N TYR A 213 18.29 7.55 23.17
CA TYR A 213 17.98 7.93 21.80
C TYR A 213 17.86 6.72 20.85
N PRO A 214 18.81 5.76 20.81
CA PRO A 214 18.75 4.70 19.81
C PRO A 214 17.50 3.82 19.94
N ILE A 215 17.10 3.45 21.17
CA ILE A 215 15.92 2.61 21.39
C ILE A 215 14.63 3.36 21.00
N LYS A 216 14.54 4.66 21.32
CA LYS A 216 13.40 5.51 20.91
C LYS A 216 13.35 5.68 19.40
N ALA A 217 14.49 5.89 18.74
CA ALA A 217 14.57 6.04 17.29
C ALA A 217 14.06 4.80 16.56
N VAL A 218 14.52 3.60 16.95
CA VAL A 218 14.05 2.34 16.35
C VAL A 218 12.59 2.05 16.72
N ALA A 219 12.16 2.37 17.95
CA ALA A 219 10.77 2.24 18.38
C ALA A 219 9.82 3.12 17.55
N LEU A 220 10.22 4.34 17.19
CA LEU A 220 9.48 5.22 16.30
C LEU A 220 9.44 4.68 14.86
N LYS A 221 10.57 4.23 14.29
CA LYS A 221 10.62 3.65 12.93
C LYS A 221 9.71 2.44 12.80
N THR A 222 9.62 1.64 13.86
CA THR A 222 8.83 0.42 13.88
C THR A 222 7.39 0.62 14.35
N LEU A 223 6.97 1.83 14.75
CA LEU A 223 5.70 2.08 15.46
C LEU A 223 4.45 1.53 14.74
N ARG A 224 4.46 1.53 13.40
CA ARG A 224 3.36 1.02 12.56
C ARG A 224 3.33 -0.51 12.43
N ILE A 225 4.43 -1.18 12.80
CA ILE A 225 4.56 -2.64 12.80
C ILE A 225 4.08 -3.16 14.16
N PRO A 226 2.99 -3.96 14.20
CA PRO A 226 2.46 -4.52 15.44
C PRO A 226 3.46 -5.45 16.11
N THR A 227 3.48 -5.45 17.45
CA THR A 227 4.30 -6.37 18.25
C THR A 227 3.64 -7.73 18.47
N GLU A 228 2.43 -7.93 17.95
CA GLU A 228 1.62 -9.13 18.14
C GLU A 228 0.97 -9.54 16.82
N LEU A 229 0.80 -10.85 16.65
CA LEU A 229 0.26 -11.45 15.43
C LEU A 229 -1.15 -10.93 15.13
N GLU A 230 -2.01 -10.83 16.14
CA GLU A 230 -3.37 -10.33 15.96
C GLU A 230 -3.38 -8.90 15.38
N GLY A 231 -2.51 -8.02 15.90
CA GLY A 231 -2.35 -6.68 15.35
C GLY A 231 -1.86 -6.68 13.91
N TYR A 232 -0.96 -7.60 13.55
CA TYR A 232 -0.50 -7.78 12.17
C TYR A 232 -1.65 -8.23 11.25
N MET A 233 -2.42 -9.24 11.67
CA MET A 233 -3.55 -9.77 10.89
C MET A 233 -4.63 -8.71 10.67
N ARG A 234 -4.91 -7.86 11.66
CA ARG A 234 -5.86 -6.72 11.50
C ARG A 234 -5.40 -5.70 10.44
N GLN A 235 -4.09 -5.60 10.19
CA GLN A 235 -3.55 -4.72 9.16
C GLN A 235 -3.49 -5.37 7.77
N PHE A 236 -3.67 -6.69 7.69
CA PHE A 236 -3.73 -7.40 6.42
C PHE A 236 -5.10 -7.22 5.77
N ASN A 237 -5.10 -6.76 4.51
CA ASN A 237 -6.35 -6.62 3.77
C ASN A 237 -6.12 -6.83 2.27
N ILE A 238 -7.00 -7.62 1.65
CA ILE A 238 -7.12 -7.75 0.20
C ILE A 238 -8.19 -6.76 -0.25
N HIS A 239 -7.76 -5.55 -0.64
CA HIS A 239 -8.67 -4.56 -1.18
C HIS A 239 -8.90 -4.82 -2.66
N PHE A 240 -10.16 -4.82 -3.08
CA PHE A 240 -10.51 -4.78 -4.48
C PHE A 240 -11.59 -3.73 -4.70
N ALA A 241 -11.45 -2.98 -5.79
CA ALA A 241 -12.38 -1.94 -6.16
C ALA A 241 -12.86 -2.19 -7.58
N PHE A 242 -14.18 -2.14 -7.76
CA PHE A 242 -14.76 -2.01 -9.09
C PHE A 242 -14.53 -0.60 -9.57
N LYS A 243 -13.83 -0.45 -10.69
CA LYS A 243 -13.53 0.85 -11.28
C LYS A 243 -14.69 1.28 -12.17
N SER A 244 -15.13 2.53 -11.98
CA SER A 244 -16.04 3.20 -12.89
C SER A 244 -15.30 3.68 -14.15
N ILE A 245 -16.03 3.88 -15.23
CA ILE A 245 -15.53 4.46 -16.48
C ILE A 245 -16.22 5.79 -16.69
N HIS A 246 -15.47 6.79 -17.14
CA HIS A 246 -16.04 8.07 -17.54
C HIS A 246 -16.93 7.88 -18.77
N LEU A 247 -18.16 8.40 -18.73
CA LEU A 247 -19.15 8.20 -19.80
C LEU A 247 -18.67 8.69 -21.17
N ASP A 248 -17.75 9.66 -21.21
CA ASP A 248 -17.18 10.16 -22.47
C ASP A 248 -16.54 9.06 -23.32
N TYR A 249 -15.88 8.07 -22.70
CA TYR A 249 -15.30 6.93 -23.41
C TYR A 249 -16.36 6.04 -24.06
N LEU A 250 -17.60 6.10 -23.58
CA LEU A 250 -18.72 5.26 -24.05
C LEU A 250 -19.60 5.97 -25.08
N LYS A 251 -19.32 7.23 -25.42
CA LYS A 251 -20.05 7.99 -26.46
C LYS A 251 -19.81 7.45 -27.86
N GLY A 252 -18.57 6.99 -28.13
CA GLY A 252 -18.10 6.57 -29.44
C GLY A 252 -18.13 5.04 -29.65
N GLY A 253 -19.31 4.48 -29.95
CA GLY A 253 -19.45 3.05 -30.31
C GLY A 253 -20.75 2.42 -29.79
N ASP A 254 -20.91 1.13 -30.00
CA ASP A 254 -21.98 0.31 -29.42
C ASP A 254 -21.35 -0.91 -28.73
N ILE A 255 -21.58 -1.06 -27.43
CA ILE A 255 -21.04 -2.17 -26.66
C ILE A 255 -22.03 -3.33 -26.70
N ARG A 256 -21.70 -4.43 -27.37
CA ARG A 256 -22.56 -5.63 -27.41
C ARG A 256 -21.87 -6.86 -26.85
N THR A 257 -20.55 -6.90 -26.97
CA THR A 257 -19.73 -8.08 -26.66
C THR A 257 -18.54 -7.71 -25.79
N VAL A 258 -17.94 -8.72 -25.17
CA VAL A 258 -16.70 -8.57 -24.39
C VAL A 258 -15.55 -8.03 -25.26
N GLU A 259 -15.52 -8.39 -26.55
CA GLU A 259 -14.48 -7.91 -27.47
C GLU A 259 -14.60 -6.40 -27.72
N ASP A 260 -15.81 -5.85 -27.71
CA ASP A 260 -16.03 -4.41 -27.82
C ASP A 260 -15.47 -3.67 -26.58
N VAL A 261 -15.69 -4.24 -25.39
CA VAL A 261 -15.15 -3.69 -24.14
C VAL A 261 -13.62 -3.80 -24.10
N LYS A 262 -13.05 -4.86 -24.65
CA LYS A 262 -11.60 -5.04 -24.73
C LYS A 262 -10.95 -4.00 -25.64
N ARG A 263 -11.51 -3.76 -26.83
CA ARG A 263 -11.04 -2.70 -27.74
C ARG A 263 -11.18 -1.31 -27.12
N LEU A 264 -12.28 -1.06 -26.42
CA LEU A 264 -12.47 0.18 -25.66
C LEU A 264 -11.36 0.34 -24.61
N SER A 265 -11.09 -0.72 -23.84
CA SER A 265 -10.04 -0.71 -22.81
C SER A 265 -8.64 -0.48 -23.38
N GLU A 266 -8.35 -1.00 -24.57
CA GLU A 266 -7.06 -0.79 -25.25
C GLU A 266 -6.91 0.68 -25.66
N LYS A 267 -7.94 1.28 -26.27
CA LYS A 267 -7.95 2.72 -26.61
C LYS A 267 -7.75 3.62 -25.40
N MET A 268 -8.46 3.34 -24.30
CA MET A 268 -8.29 4.09 -23.04
C MET A 268 -6.87 4.00 -22.48
N GLY A 269 -6.13 2.92 -22.79
CA GLY A 269 -4.74 2.75 -22.37
C GLY A 269 -3.73 3.51 -23.22
N GLU A 270 -4.07 3.86 -24.46
CA GLU A 270 -3.21 4.66 -25.35
C GLU A 270 -3.28 6.16 -25.04
N GLU A 271 -4.34 6.61 -24.36
CA GLU A 271 -4.58 8.01 -23.97
C GLU A 271 -4.03 8.37 -22.56
N LEU A 272 -3.47 7.39 -21.83
CA LEU A 272 -2.89 7.54 -20.49
C LEU A 272 -1.36 7.57 -20.51
#